data_AF-A0AA41VGN0-F1
#
_entry.id   AF-A0AA41VGN0-F1
#
_cell.length_a   1.000
_cell.length_b   1.000
_cell.length_c   1.000
_cell.angle_alpha   90.00
_cell.angle_beta   90.00
_cell.angle_gamma   90.00
#
_symmetry.space_group_name_H-M   'P 1'
#
loop_
_entity.id
_entity.type
_entity.pdbx_description
1 polymer ?
#
loop_
_entity_poly.entity_id
_entity_poly.type
_entity_poly.pdbx_seq_one_letter_code
_entity_poly.pdbx_strand_id
1 'polypeptide(L)'
;MGNKLGKRRQVVDEKYTRPQGLYQHKDVDHKKLRKLILDSKLAPCYPGDDDSALDLEECPICFLYYPSLNRSRCCTKGICTECFLQMKPPHSTRPTQCPFCKTSNYAVEYRGMRSKEEKGMEQVEEQRVIEAKIRMQQQELVDEEERMQRRQDIGSSSRTMIAGEVGYTDLSSSSLPGPSSGSPIGCDDIVSSQDTCSAPMVRQRLVWQNRILKISYIAVHLVSMGWIVIQRLDELATSPRGHG
;
A
#
# COMPACT_ATOMS: atom_id res chain seq x y z
N MET A 1 -21.94 -32.07 25.09
CA MET A 1 -22.16 -30.85 25.90
C MET A 1 -21.46 -29.70 25.20
N GLY A 2 -22.22 -28.71 24.71
CA GLY A 2 -21.68 -27.65 23.85
C GLY A 2 -21.07 -26.52 24.66
N ASN A 3 -19.75 -26.32 24.54
CA ASN A 3 -19.07 -25.16 25.06
C ASN A 3 -19.50 -23.92 24.27
N LYS A 4 -20.46 -23.16 24.81
CA LYS A 4 -20.71 -21.79 24.35
C LYS A 4 -19.52 -20.95 24.79
N LEU A 5 -18.51 -20.83 23.91
CA LEU A 5 -17.46 -19.82 24.04
C LEU A 5 -18.16 -18.45 23.94
N GLY A 6 -18.60 -17.93 25.08
CA GLY A 6 -19.09 -16.58 25.19
C GLY A 6 -17.97 -15.66 24.76
N LYS A 7 -18.07 -15.07 23.56
CA LYS A 7 -17.20 -13.97 23.11
C LYS A 7 -17.16 -12.96 24.27
N ARG A 8 -16.01 -12.85 24.93
CA ARG A 8 -15.75 -11.87 25.98
C ARG A 8 -16.12 -10.51 25.39
N ARG A 9 -17.21 -9.90 25.88
CA ARG A 9 -17.68 -8.61 25.36
C ARG A 9 -16.52 -7.61 25.48
N GLN A 10 -16.13 -7.03 24.36
CA GLN A 10 -15.12 -5.97 24.34
C GLN A 10 -15.68 -4.80 25.15
N VAL A 11 -14.93 -4.37 26.16
CA VAL A 11 -15.29 -3.18 26.94
C VAL A 11 -14.92 -1.98 26.07
N VAL A 12 -15.92 -1.34 25.47
CA VAL A 12 -15.76 -0.12 24.69
C VAL A 12 -15.98 1.08 25.62
N ASP A 13 -15.03 2.01 25.66
CA ASP A 13 -15.17 3.27 26.40
C ASP A 13 -16.35 4.09 25.85
N GLU A 14 -17.13 4.71 26.75
CA GLU A 14 -18.33 5.47 26.43
C GLU A 14 -18.06 6.57 25.38
N LYS A 15 -16.87 7.18 25.40
CA LYS A 15 -16.50 8.24 24.44
C LYS A 15 -16.48 7.77 22.98
N TYR A 16 -16.25 6.47 22.74
CA TYR A 16 -16.24 5.87 21.41
C TYR A 16 -17.61 5.32 20.98
N THR A 17 -18.66 5.57 21.77
CA THR A 17 -20.03 5.17 21.41
C THR A 17 -20.83 6.28 20.71
N ARG A 18 -20.19 7.42 20.47
CA ARG A 18 -20.78 8.61 19.84
C ARG A 18 -19.93 9.08 18.64
N PRO A 19 -20.51 9.71 17.60
CA PRO A 19 -19.74 10.27 16.49
C PRO A 19 -18.70 11.30 16.98
N GLN A 20 -17.53 11.35 16.34
CA GLN A 20 -16.42 12.24 16.69
C GLN A 20 -16.49 13.59 15.94
N GLY A 21 -17.48 13.76 15.07
CA GLY A 21 -17.75 15.04 14.41
C GLY A 21 -17.12 15.17 13.02
N LEU A 22 -16.78 14.03 12.39
CA LEU A 22 -16.33 14.02 10.98
C LEU A 22 -17.42 14.57 10.05
N TYR A 23 -18.68 14.29 10.39
CA TYR A 23 -19.86 14.84 9.72
C TYR A 23 -20.90 15.35 10.72
N GLN A 24 -21.77 16.26 10.28
CA GLN A 24 -22.88 16.74 11.10
C GLN A 24 -24.06 15.75 11.02
N HIS A 25 -24.21 14.92 12.05
CA HIS A 25 -25.25 13.90 12.13
C HIS A 25 -26.46 14.39 12.93
N LYS A 26 -27.38 15.16 12.32
CA LYS A 26 -28.56 15.70 13.02
C LYS A 26 -29.62 14.65 13.35
N ASP A 27 -29.74 13.61 12.55
CA ASP A 27 -30.84 12.64 12.61
C ASP A 27 -30.43 11.26 13.15
N VAL A 28 -29.23 11.14 13.73
CA VAL A 28 -28.74 9.86 14.27
C VAL A 28 -29.24 9.67 15.69
N ASP A 29 -30.00 8.59 15.93
CA ASP A 29 -30.35 8.15 17.28
C ASP A 29 -29.10 7.60 18.00
N HIS A 30 -28.51 8.44 18.85
CA HIS A 30 -27.33 8.10 19.63
C HIS A 30 -27.54 6.93 20.62
N LYS A 31 -28.75 6.72 21.14
CA LYS A 31 -29.03 5.59 22.05
C LYS A 31 -28.97 4.28 21.28
N LYS A 32 -29.57 4.25 20.08
CA LYS A 32 -29.51 3.10 19.18
C LYS A 32 -28.09 2.84 18.69
N LEU A 33 -27.35 3.88 18.30
CA LEU A 33 -25.94 3.77 17.90
C LEU A 33 -25.10 3.14 19.02
N ARG A 34 -25.18 3.69 20.24
CA ARG A 34 -24.48 3.16 21.43
C ARG A 34 -24.80 1.69 21.65
N LYS A 35 -26.09 1.31 21.59
CA LYS A 35 -26.51 -0.09 21.73
C LYS A 35 -25.90 -0.98 20.65
N LEU A 36 -25.86 -0.55 19.39
CA LEU A 36 -25.27 -1.32 18.30
C LEU A 36 -23.75 -1.53 18.49
N ILE A 37 -23.04 -0.52 19.00
CA ILE A 37 -21.60 -0.62 19.29
C ILE A 37 -21.35 -1.59 20.46
N LEU A 38 -22.07 -1.43 21.57
CA LEU A 38 -21.93 -2.30 22.75
C LEU A 38 -22.35 -3.75 22.47
N ASP A 39 -23.32 -3.96 21.58
CA ASP A 39 -23.72 -5.29 21.07
C ASP A 39 -22.70 -5.85 20.05
N SER A 40 -21.62 -5.14 19.73
CA SER A 40 -20.63 -5.48 18.69
C SER A 40 -21.24 -5.68 17.30
N LYS A 41 -22.34 -4.98 16.99
CA LYS A 41 -22.96 -4.95 15.66
C LYS A 41 -22.36 -3.87 14.76
N LEU A 42 -21.77 -2.84 15.36
CA LEU A 42 -21.01 -1.79 14.69
C LEU A 42 -19.65 -1.60 15.38
N ALA A 43 -18.66 -1.17 14.60
CA ALA A 43 -17.36 -0.76 15.12
C ALA A 43 -17.52 0.50 16.00
N PRO A 44 -16.69 0.66 17.06
CA PRO A 44 -16.66 1.90 17.82
C PRO A 44 -16.32 3.11 16.94
N CYS A 45 -16.84 4.28 17.31
CA CYS A 45 -16.52 5.56 16.68
C CYS A 45 -15.17 6.08 17.20
N TYR A 46 -14.08 5.44 16.80
CA TYR A 46 -12.74 5.94 17.08
C TYR A 46 -12.47 7.22 16.27
N PRO A 47 -11.68 8.17 16.80
CA PRO A 47 -11.16 9.26 15.99
C PRO A 47 -10.25 8.67 14.90
N GLY A 48 -10.32 9.24 13.70
CA GLY A 48 -9.43 8.85 12.61
C GLY A 48 -8.04 9.47 12.76
N ASP A 49 -7.03 8.72 12.34
CA ASP A 49 -5.64 9.17 12.28
C ASP A 49 -5.22 9.40 10.81
N ASP A 50 -4.33 10.36 10.56
CA ASP A 50 -3.76 10.61 9.23
C ASP A 50 -2.54 9.71 8.95
N ASP A 51 -1.91 9.16 9.99
CA ASP A 51 -0.70 8.34 9.87
C ASP A 51 -1.01 6.82 9.87
N SER A 52 -0.30 6.11 8.99
CA SER A 52 -0.37 4.64 8.90
C SER A 52 0.45 4.01 10.03
N ALA A 53 -0.21 3.57 11.12
CA ALA A 53 0.40 2.69 12.11
C ALA A 53 0.19 1.21 11.73
N LEU A 54 1.06 0.31 12.22
CA LEU A 54 1.13 -1.12 11.86
C LEU A 54 -0.15 -1.94 12.13
N ASP A 55 -1.16 -1.35 12.77
CA ASP A 55 -2.37 -2.02 13.23
C ASP A 55 -3.67 -1.30 12.87
N LEU A 56 -3.59 -0.25 12.05
CA LEU A 56 -4.75 0.53 11.63
C LEU A 56 -5.15 0.19 10.20
N GLU A 57 -6.44 0.28 9.92
CA GLU A 57 -7.01 0.12 8.59
C GLU A 57 -7.48 1.45 8.02
N GLU A 58 -7.18 1.68 6.75
CA GLU A 58 -7.62 2.86 6.02
C GLU A 58 -9.10 2.74 5.61
N CYS A 59 -9.89 3.77 5.91
CA CYS A 59 -11.24 3.89 5.37
C CYS A 59 -11.20 4.54 3.98
N PRO A 60 -11.65 3.88 2.90
CA PRO A 60 -11.55 4.40 1.52
C PRO A 60 -12.50 5.57 1.21
N ILE A 61 -13.33 5.99 2.18
CA ILE A 61 -14.25 7.12 2.02
C ILE A 61 -13.64 8.41 2.57
N CYS A 62 -13.05 8.35 3.77
CA CYS A 62 -12.47 9.52 4.42
C CYS A 62 -10.94 9.55 4.44
N PHE A 63 -10.29 8.47 4.00
CA PHE A 63 -8.82 8.32 3.94
C PHE A 63 -8.10 8.44 5.29
N LEU A 64 -8.81 8.17 6.38
CA LEU A 64 -8.25 8.12 7.73
C LEU A 64 -8.08 6.66 8.18
N TYR A 65 -7.14 6.46 9.10
CA TYR A 65 -6.78 5.19 9.68
C TYR A 65 -7.52 4.95 11.00
N TYR A 66 -8.03 3.73 11.19
CA TYR A 66 -8.82 3.36 12.38
C TYR A 66 -8.43 1.97 12.90
N PRO A 67 -8.56 1.71 14.22
CA PRO A 67 -8.25 0.39 14.80
C PRO A 67 -9.12 -0.75 14.27
N SER A 68 -10.34 -0.44 13.79
CA SER A 68 -11.23 -1.42 13.19
C SER A 68 -12.30 -0.75 12.34
N LEU A 69 -12.71 -1.41 11.27
CA LEU A 69 -13.74 -0.93 10.33
C LEU A 69 -14.96 -1.86 10.30
N ASN A 70 -16.09 -1.34 9.84
CA ASN A 70 -17.28 -2.12 9.54
C ASN A 70 -17.14 -2.77 8.15
N ARG A 71 -17.38 -4.07 8.02
CA ARG A 71 -17.29 -4.79 6.75
C ARG A 71 -18.64 -4.78 6.05
N SER A 72 -18.64 -4.42 4.77
CA SER A 72 -19.82 -4.50 3.91
C SER A 72 -20.27 -5.95 3.76
N ARG A 73 -21.55 -6.26 3.94
CA ARG A 73 -22.05 -7.64 3.81
C ARG A 73 -21.95 -8.21 2.40
N CYS A 74 -22.05 -7.36 1.37
CA CYS A 74 -22.06 -7.78 -0.02
C CYS A 74 -20.67 -8.01 -0.64
N CYS A 75 -19.65 -7.25 -0.22
CA CYS A 75 -18.32 -7.28 -0.86
C CYS A 75 -17.15 -7.14 0.11
N THR A 76 -17.42 -7.25 1.41
CA THR A 76 -16.44 -7.25 2.53
C THR A 76 -15.52 -6.03 2.63
N LYS A 77 -15.70 -5.00 1.80
CA LYS A 77 -14.96 -3.72 1.91
C LYS A 77 -15.27 -3.01 3.22
N GLY A 78 -14.23 -2.47 3.86
CA GLY A 78 -14.29 -1.83 5.18
C GLY A 78 -14.59 -0.33 5.13
N ILE A 79 -15.43 0.18 6.04
CA ILE A 79 -15.67 1.62 6.25
C ILE A 79 -15.78 1.98 7.73
N CYS A 80 -15.41 3.21 8.10
CA CYS A 80 -15.56 3.68 9.48
C CYS A 80 -17.04 3.92 9.82
N THR A 81 -17.36 3.98 11.11
CA THR A 81 -18.75 4.10 11.57
C THR A 81 -19.39 5.44 11.17
N GLU A 82 -18.64 6.54 11.17
CA GLU A 82 -19.17 7.85 10.74
C GLU A 82 -19.48 7.90 9.24
N CYS A 83 -18.61 7.33 8.41
CA CYS A 83 -18.89 7.17 6.97
C CYS A 83 -20.13 6.29 6.72
N PHE A 84 -20.33 5.23 7.51
CA PHE A 84 -21.54 4.41 7.43
C PHE A 84 -22.81 5.19 7.82
N LEU A 85 -22.74 5.99 8.87
CA LEU A 85 -23.85 6.84 9.30
C LEU A 85 -24.19 7.89 8.24
N GLN A 86 -23.20 8.44 7.55
CA GLN A 86 -23.39 9.40 6.46
C GLN A 86 -24.16 8.81 5.27
N MET A 87 -23.99 7.52 4.98
CA MET A 87 -24.62 6.86 3.84
C MET A 87 -26.11 6.54 4.02
N LYS A 88 -26.65 6.66 5.24
CA LYS A 88 -28.07 6.40 5.52
C LYS A 88 -28.84 7.72 5.45
N PRO A 89 -29.56 7.98 4.34
CA PRO A 89 -30.35 9.21 4.25
C PRO A 89 -31.52 9.10 5.25
N PRO A 90 -31.76 10.13 6.08
CA PRO A 90 -32.78 10.08 7.12
C PRO A 90 -34.22 9.98 6.57
N HIS A 91 -34.44 10.29 5.28
CA HIS A 91 -35.77 10.41 4.68
C HIS A 91 -35.94 9.69 3.33
N SER A 92 -35.05 8.76 2.99
CA SER A 92 -35.16 8.01 1.72
C SER A 92 -35.93 6.71 1.92
N THR A 93 -37.01 6.52 1.18
CA THR A 93 -37.68 5.22 1.01
C THR A 93 -36.89 4.27 0.10
N ARG A 94 -35.91 4.80 -0.65
CA ARG A 94 -35.05 3.99 -1.52
C ARG A 94 -33.96 3.29 -0.70
N PRO A 95 -33.70 2.00 -0.96
CA PRO A 95 -32.59 1.29 -0.35
C PRO A 95 -31.26 1.96 -0.66
N THR A 96 -30.43 2.18 0.36
CA THR A 96 -29.03 2.60 0.18
C THR A 96 -28.30 1.55 -0.67
N GLN A 97 -27.55 1.98 -1.67
CA GLN A 97 -26.68 1.12 -2.46
C GLN A 97 -25.26 1.11 -1.89
N CYS A 98 -24.56 -0.02 -2.05
CA CYS A 98 -23.17 -0.14 -1.63
C CYS A 98 -22.27 0.82 -2.41
N PRO A 99 -21.42 1.63 -1.74
CA PRO A 99 -20.53 2.57 -2.43
C PRO A 99 -19.45 1.89 -3.28
N PHE A 100 -19.21 0.58 -3.06
CA PHE A 100 -18.15 -0.16 -3.74
C PHE A 100 -18.66 -0.98 -4.93
N CYS A 101 -19.72 -1.77 -4.71
CA CYS A 101 -20.22 -2.73 -5.70
C CYS A 101 -21.66 -2.46 -6.13
N LYS A 102 -22.27 -1.35 -5.67
CA LYS A 102 -23.62 -0.89 -6.03
C LYS A 102 -24.77 -1.84 -5.68
N THR A 103 -24.52 -2.94 -4.97
CA THR A 103 -25.57 -3.82 -4.43
C THR A 103 -26.56 -3.03 -3.59
N SER A 104 -27.86 -3.24 -3.81
CA SER A 104 -28.93 -2.62 -3.03
C SER A 104 -28.95 -3.12 -1.57
N ASN A 105 -29.71 -2.44 -0.71
CA ASN A 105 -29.85 -2.78 0.71
C ASN A 105 -28.50 -2.84 1.44
N TYR A 106 -27.67 -1.80 1.24
CA TYR A 106 -26.36 -1.72 1.84
C TYR A 106 -26.41 -1.90 3.36
N ALA A 107 -25.68 -2.90 3.83
CA ALA A 107 -25.59 -3.26 5.24
C ALA A 107 -24.15 -3.64 5.57
N VAL A 108 -23.78 -3.39 6.82
CA VAL A 108 -22.46 -3.71 7.35
C VAL A 108 -22.56 -4.69 8.51
N GLU A 109 -21.45 -5.33 8.81
CA GLU A 109 -21.25 -6.14 10.01
C GLU A 109 -19.92 -5.79 10.64
N TYR A 110 -19.87 -5.87 11.97
CA TYR A 110 -18.64 -5.71 12.72
C TYR A 110 -18.11 -7.07 13.16
N ARG A 111 -16.88 -7.39 12.74
CA ARG A 111 -16.23 -8.66 13.07
C ARG A 111 -15.31 -8.56 14.30
N GLY A 112 -15.09 -7.36 14.83
CA GLY A 112 -14.11 -7.08 15.88
C GLY A 112 -12.79 -6.56 15.31
N MET A 113 -11.91 -6.09 16.19
CA MET A 113 -10.50 -5.88 15.88
C MET A 113 -9.84 -7.24 15.62
N ARG A 114 -8.94 -7.35 14.63
CA ARG A 114 -8.16 -8.57 14.40
C ARG A 114 -7.41 -8.93 15.69
N SER A 115 -7.59 -10.17 16.15
CA SER A 115 -6.96 -10.62 17.39
C SER A 115 -5.44 -10.64 17.27
N LYS A 116 -4.71 -10.58 18.40
CA LYS A 116 -3.24 -10.66 18.37
C LYS A 116 -2.77 -11.97 17.75
N GLU A 117 -3.50 -13.04 18.01
CA GLU A 117 -3.26 -14.38 17.47
C GLU A 117 -3.42 -14.40 15.95
N GLU A 118 -4.49 -13.80 15.42
CA GLU A 118 -4.73 -13.70 13.98
C GLU A 118 -3.63 -12.90 13.27
N LYS A 119 -3.19 -11.79 13.86
CA LYS A 119 -2.06 -11.00 13.36
C LYS A 119 -0.74 -11.79 13.41
N GLY A 120 -0.51 -12.54 14.47
CA GLY A 120 0.67 -13.38 14.61
C GLY A 120 0.73 -14.47 13.53
N MET A 121 -0.41 -15.09 13.18
CA MET A 121 -0.47 -16.07 12.11
C MET A 121 -0.16 -15.45 10.74
N GLU A 122 -0.69 -14.26 10.44
CA GLU A 122 -0.43 -13.53 9.21
C GLU A 122 1.06 -13.16 9.08
N GLN A 123 1.69 -12.66 10.15
CA GLN A 123 3.13 -12.36 10.16
C GLN A 123 4.00 -13.59 9.91
N VAL A 124 3.62 -14.74 10.49
CA VAL A 124 4.33 -16.00 10.24
C VAL A 124 4.18 -16.45 8.79
N GLU A 125 2.99 -16.29 8.20
CA GLU A 125 2.76 -16.60 6.80
C GLU A 125 3.54 -15.67 5.87
N GLU A 126 3.51 -14.36 6.13
CA GLU A 126 4.31 -13.37 5.40
C GLU A 126 5.80 -13.69 5.48
N GLN A 127 6.32 -14.00 6.67
CA GLN A 127 7.71 -14.37 6.86
C GLN A 127 8.09 -15.62 6.03
N ARG A 128 7.20 -16.63 5.97
CA ARG A 128 7.41 -17.83 5.15
C ARG A 128 7.45 -17.50 3.66
N VAL A 129 6.58 -16.59 3.20
CA VAL A 129 6.57 -16.15 1.81
C VAL A 129 7.86 -15.40 1.46
N ILE A 130 8.34 -14.53 2.36
CA ILE A 130 9.60 -13.79 2.18
C ILE A 130 10.77 -14.77 2.10
N GLU A 131 10.85 -15.73 3.04
CA GLU A 131 11.91 -16.73 3.05
C GLU A 131 11.90 -17.62 1.80
N ALA A 132 10.72 -18.03 1.35
CA ALA A 132 10.58 -18.80 0.10
C ALA A 132 11.04 -18.00 -1.13
N LYS A 133 10.70 -16.71 -1.21
CA LYS A 133 11.16 -15.83 -2.29
C LYS A 133 12.68 -15.66 -2.30
N ILE A 134 13.30 -15.46 -1.13
CA ILE A 134 14.76 -15.34 -1.01
C ILE A 134 15.44 -16.64 -1.45
N ARG A 135 14.96 -17.79 -1.01
CA ARG A 135 15.52 -19.09 -1.42
C ARG A 135 15.42 -19.33 -2.92
N MET A 136 14.27 -19.02 -3.51
CA MET A 136 14.06 -19.18 -4.95
C MET A 136 15.02 -18.29 -5.74
N GLN A 137 15.15 -17.02 -5.35
CA GLN A 137 16.05 -16.07 -6.00
C GLN A 137 17.53 -16.47 -5.85
N GLN A 138 17.94 -16.98 -4.68
CA GLN A 138 19.31 -17.48 -4.49
C GLN A 138 19.60 -18.71 -5.36
N GLN A 139 18.62 -19.62 -5.49
CA GLN A 139 18.77 -20.78 -6.36
C GLN A 139 18.88 -20.38 -7.83
N GLU A 140 18.08 -19.40 -8.29
CA GLU A 140 18.18 -18.87 -9.65
C GLU A 140 19.56 -18.30 -9.95
N LEU A 141 20.16 -17.56 -9.01
CA LEU A 141 21.53 -17.04 -9.13
C LEU A 141 22.58 -18.15 -9.20
N VAL A 142 22.42 -19.21 -8.41
CA VAL A 142 23.34 -20.38 -8.44
C VAL A 142 23.22 -21.11 -9.77
N ASP A 143 22.00 -21.35 -10.25
CA ASP A 143 21.76 -22.02 -11.53
C ASP A 143 22.28 -21.18 -12.72
N GLU A 144 22.22 -19.85 -12.62
CA GLU A 144 22.78 -18.93 -13.62
C GLU A 144 24.32 -18.95 -13.61
N GLU A 145 24.94 -18.89 -12.43
CA GLU A 145 26.39 -18.99 -12.28
C GLU A 145 26.92 -20.33 -12.83
N GLU A 146 26.25 -21.44 -12.51
CA GLU A 146 26.63 -22.76 -13.04
C GLU A 146 26.51 -22.81 -14.57
N ARG A 147 25.45 -22.22 -15.14
CA ARG A 147 25.30 -22.12 -16.61
C ARG A 147 26.39 -21.25 -17.24
N MET A 148 26.80 -20.17 -16.58
CA MET A 148 27.88 -19.29 -17.06
C MET A 148 29.25 -19.98 -16.98
N GLN A 149 29.54 -20.67 -15.89
CA GLN A 149 30.77 -21.46 -15.73
C GLN A 149 30.87 -22.55 -16.80
N ARG A 150 29.79 -23.32 -17.03
CA ARG A 150 29.75 -24.34 -18.09
C ARG A 150 30.02 -23.77 -19.48
N ARG A 151 29.59 -22.53 -19.77
CA ARG A 151 29.91 -21.85 -21.05
C ARG A 151 31.38 -21.44 -21.14
N GLN A 152 31.97 -20.95 -20.04
CA GLN A 152 33.37 -20.54 -20.01
C GLN A 152 34.34 -21.73 -20.12
N ASP A 153 34.01 -22.86 -19.50
CA ASP A 153 34.83 -24.08 -19.58
C ASP A 153 34.90 -24.63 -21.01
N ILE A 154 33.77 -24.63 -21.73
CA ILE A 154 33.71 -25.05 -23.14
C ILE A 154 34.44 -24.05 -24.06
N GLY A 155 34.35 -22.75 -23.78
CA GLY A 155 35.02 -21.68 -24.55
C GLY A 155 36.54 -21.60 -24.35
N SER A 156 37.04 -21.92 -23.15
CA SER A 156 38.48 -21.88 -22.84
C SER A 156 39.26 -23.02 -23.49
N SER A 157 38.59 -24.14 -23.82
CA SER A 157 39.21 -25.26 -24.51
C SER A 157 39.38 -25.06 -26.04
N SER A 158 38.82 -23.97 -26.61
CA SER A 158 38.87 -23.69 -28.07
C SER A 158 39.80 -22.53 -28.49
N ARG A 159 40.50 -21.87 -27.56
CA ARG A 159 41.56 -20.88 -27.89
C ARG A 159 42.91 -21.58 -28.04
N THR A 160 43.03 -22.41 -29.07
CA THR A 160 44.30 -22.80 -29.67
C THR A 160 44.14 -22.82 -31.18
N MET A 161 43.77 -21.69 -31.77
CA MET A 161 43.85 -21.45 -33.20
C MET A 161 44.60 -20.14 -33.43
N ILE A 162 45.86 -20.32 -33.84
CA ILE A 162 46.74 -19.47 -34.65
C ILE A 162 46.29 -18.01 -34.85
N ALA A 163 47.08 -17.07 -34.33
CA ALA A 163 47.09 -15.69 -34.77
C ALA A 163 47.70 -15.62 -36.19
N GLY A 164 46.84 -15.63 -37.19
CA GLY A 164 47.16 -15.35 -38.60
C GLY A 164 46.26 -14.21 -39.10
N GLU A 165 46.85 -13.01 -39.14
CA GLU A 165 46.72 -11.96 -40.15
C GLU A 165 45.38 -11.65 -40.87
N VAL A 166 45.01 -10.36 -40.74
CA VAL A 166 44.34 -9.40 -41.65
C VAL A 166 43.01 -9.71 -42.33
N GLY A 167 42.09 -8.73 -42.20
CA GLY A 167 40.95 -8.56 -43.10
C GLY A 167 40.01 -7.44 -42.64
N TYR A 168 40.44 -6.18 -42.79
CA TYR A 168 39.56 -5.00 -42.68
C TYR A 168 38.47 -5.07 -43.75
N THR A 169 37.21 -4.87 -43.38
CA THR A 169 36.19 -4.34 -44.29
C THR A 169 35.08 -3.66 -43.48
N ASP A 170 35.21 -2.35 -43.41
CA ASP A 170 34.17 -1.40 -43.03
C ASP A 170 33.19 -1.26 -44.21
N LEU A 171 31.89 -1.34 -43.95
CA LEU A 171 30.83 -1.02 -44.92
C LEU A 171 29.62 -0.45 -44.17
N SER A 172 29.65 0.88 -44.04
CA SER A 172 28.51 1.77 -43.81
C SER A 172 27.49 1.69 -44.96
N SER A 173 26.19 1.85 -44.65
CA SER A 173 25.11 2.43 -45.50
C SER A 173 23.73 2.20 -44.85
N SER A 174 23.06 3.22 -44.27
CA SER A 174 22.04 4.10 -44.90
C SER A 174 20.65 3.43 -44.99
N SER A 175 19.46 4.01 -44.75
CA SER A 175 18.95 5.33 -44.36
C SER A 175 17.45 5.19 -44.01
N LEU A 176 16.90 6.14 -43.25
CA LEU A 176 15.46 6.39 -43.06
C LEU A 176 14.75 6.80 -44.36
N PRO A 177 13.40 6.71 -44.39
CA PRO A 177 12.64 7.92 -44.71
C PRO A 177 11.31 8.08 -43.91
N GLY A 178 11.03 9.31 -43.43
CA GLY A 178 9.66 9.89 -43.40
C GLY A 178 9.33 10.50 -44.77
N PRO A 179 8.12 11.04 -45.07
CA PRO A 179 7.56 12.23 -44.37
C PRO A 179 6.01 12.45 -44.41
N SER A 180 5.55 13.55 -43.75
CA SER A 180 4.44 14.51 -44.10
C SER A 180 2.98 14.04 -44.25
N SER A 181 1.90 14.80 -44.04
CA SER A 181 1.58 16.21 -43.67
C SER A 181 0.04 16.39 -43.68
N GLY A 182 -0.52 17.39 -42.97
CA GLY A 182 -1.80 18.04 -43.37
C GLY A 182 -2.81 18.42 -42.25
N SER A 183 -2.92 19.72 -41.94
CA SER A 183 -3.97 20.41 -41.14
C SER A 183 -5.19 20.82 -42.03
N PRO A 184 -6.11 21.78 -41.71
CA PRO A 184 -6.69 22.35 -40.46
C PRO A 184 -8.26 22.53 -40.52
N ILE A 185 -8.85 23.37 -39.63
CA ILE A 185 -10.22 24.02 -39.61
C ILE A 185 -11.27 23.27 -38.74
N GLY A 186 -12.07 23.87 -37.84
CA GLY A 186 -12.33 25.26 -37.41
C GLY A 186 -13.45 25.28 -36.32
N CYS A 187 -13.39 26.29 -35.43
CA CYS A 187 -14.47 27.15 -34.85
C CYS A 187 -15.89 26.56 -34.55
N ASP A 188 -16.66 26.89 -33.50
CA ASP A 188 -16.86 28.10 -32.68
C ASP A 188 -17.49 27.75 -31.30
N ASP A 189 -17.57 28.78 -30.45
CA ASP A 189 -17.97 28.93 -29.04
C ASP A 189 -19.28 28.29 -28.52
N ILE A 190 -19.37 28.13 -27.18
CA ILE A 190 -20.51 28.58 -26.33
C ILE A 190 -20.13 28.59 -24.81
N VAL A 191 -20.06 29.82 -24.28
CA VAL A 191 -20.48 30.39 -22.98
C VAL A 191 -20.67 29.51 -21.71
N SER A 192 -19.87 29.89 -20.69
CA SER A 192 -20.18 30.15 -19.26
C SER A 192 -21.07 29.21 -18.45
N SER A 193 -20.49 28.59 -17.43
CA SER A 193 -21.05 28.55 -16.07
C SER A 193 -19.93 28.39 -15.04
N GLN A 194 -19.94 29.28 -14.06
CA GLN A 194 -19.11 29.18 -12.86
C GLN A 194 -19.52 27.92 -12.09
N ASP A 195 -18.57 27.04 -11.80
CA ASP A 195 -18.72 26.07 -10.73
C ASP A 195 -17.41 25.94 -9.96
N THR A 196 -17.52 26.20 -8.67
CA THR A 196 -16.43 26.21 -7.70
C THR A 196 -16.13 24.75 -7.34
N CYS A 197 -15.10 24.13 -7.94
CA CYS A 197 -14.77 22.74 -7.63
C CYS A 197 -13.27 22.39 -7.81
N SER A 198 -12.39 23.08 -7.10
CA SER A 198 -10.94 22.78 -7.13
C SER A 198 -10.35 22.64 -5.74
N ALA A 199 -10.73 21.57 -5.01
CA ALA A 199 -10.09 21.23 -3.74
C ALA A 199 -9.69 19.76 -3.53
N PRO A 200 -10.23 18.72 -4.23
CA PRO A 200 -9.82 17.34 -3.91
C PRO A 200 -8.53 16.91 -4.62
N MET A 201 -8.20 17.51 -5.78
CA MET A 201 -7.07 17.05 -6.61
C MET A 201 -5.72 17.65 -6.21
N VAL A 202 -5.70 18.80 -5.52
CA VAL A 202 -4.45 19.44 -5.05
C VAL A 202 -3.86 18.68 -3.85
N ARG A 203 -4.70 18.08 -2.99
CA ARG A 203 -4.24 17.28 -1.85
C ARG A 203 -3.61 15.94 -2.25
N GLN A 204 -3.99 15.36 -3.39
CA GLN A 204 -3.39 14.10 -3.88
C GLN A 204 -1.89 14.24 -4.20
N ARG A 205 -1.42 15.41 -4.66
CA ARG A 205 0.00 15.60 -5.03
C ARG A 205 0.93 15.77 -3.81
N LEU A 206 0.46 16.42 -2.74
CA LEU A 206 1.29 16.64 -1.54
C LEU A 206 1.47 15.36 -0.71
N VAL A 207 0.45 14.48 -0.68
CA VAL A 207 0.53 13.19 0.05
C VAL A 207 1.45 12.20 -0.68
N TRP A 208 1.49 12.21 -2.02
CA TRP A 208 2.46 11.43 -2.81
C TRP A 208 3.91 11.93 -2.65
N GLN A 209 4.14 13.25 -2.65
CA GLN A 209 5.47 13.82 -2.39
C GLN A 209 6.00 13.47 -1.00
N ASN A 210 5.14 13.47 0.02
CA ASN A 210 5.56 13.11 1.39
C ASN A 210 5.92 11.62 1.56
N ARG A 211 5.37 10.71 0.74
CA ARG A 211 5.74 9.28 0.76
C ARG A 211 7.10 9.03 0.10
N ILE A 212 7.44 9.75 -0.97
CA ILE A 212 8.75 9.69 -1.63
C ILE A 212 9.84 10.27 -0.71
N LEU A 213 9.54 11.35 0.01
CA LEU A 213 10.48 11.98 0.94
C LEU A 213 10.75 11.11 2.20
N LYS A 214 9.75 10.41 2.74
CA LYS A 214 9.94 9.49 3.89
C LYS A 214 10.75 8.23 3.52
N ILE A 215 10.53 7.64 2.33
CA ILE A 215 11.35 6.51 1.83
C ILE A 215 12.79 6.97 1.57
N SER A 216 12.96 8.17 1.01
CA SER A 216 14.28 8.77 0.80
C SER A 216 15.02 9.03 2.11
N TYR A 217 14.34 9.57 3.14
CA TYR A 217 14.96 9.82 4.45
C TYR A 217 15.44 8.54 5.15
N ILE A 218 14.65 7.45 5.10
CA ILE A 218 15.04 6.15 5.67
C ILE A 218 16.19 5.53 4.87
N ALA A 219 16.16 5.62 3.54
CA ALA A 219 17.26 5.14 2.69
C ALA A 219 18.55 5.92 2.93
N VAL A 220 18.49 7.26 3.05
CA VAL A 220 19.63 8.12 3.36
C VAL A 220 20.18 7.84 4.77
N HIS A 221 19.32 7.57 5.76
CA HIS A 221 19.76 7.18 7.09
C HIS A 221 20.42 5.80 7.15
N LEU A 222 19.89 4.81 6.41
CA LEU A 222 20.49 3.46 6.35
C LEU A 222 21.84 3.48 5.62
N VAL A 223 21.95 4.25 4.54
CA VAL A 223 23.23 4.46 3.84
C VAL A 223 24.21 5.19 4.76
N SER A 224 23.81 6.30 5.40
CA SER A 224 24.68 7.04 6.33
C SER A 224 25.17 6.16 7.49
N MET A 225 24.30 5.34 8.09
CA MET A 225 24.69 4.40 9.14
C MET A 225 25.63 3.29 8.64
N GLY A 226 25.41 2.80 7.42
CA GLY A 226 26.32 1.84 6.77
C GLY A 226 27.71 2.44 6.51
N TRP A 227 27.78 3.68 6.04
CA TRP A 227 29.04 4.39 5.82
C TRP A 227 29.79 4.68 7.13
N ILE A 228 29.09 5.05 8.21
CA ILE A 228 29.69 5.24 9.55
C ILE A 228 30.28 3.93 10.10
N VAL A 229 29.61 2.80 9.85
CA VAL A 229 30.11 1.47 10.24
C VAL A 229 31.34 1.07 9.41
N ILE A 230 31.33 1.34 8.11
CA ILE A 230 32.49 1.09 7.23
C ILE A 230 33.69 1.95 7.62
N GLN A 231 33.46 3.24 7.90
CA GLN A 231 34.51 4.17 8.30
C GLN A 231 35.16 3.79 9.65
N ARG A 232 34.38 3.26 10.59
CA ARG A 232 34.91 2.68 11.84
C ARG A 232 35.66 1.36 11.65
N LEU A 233 35.30 0.56 10.65
CA LEU A 233 36.02 -0.68 10.31
C LEU A 233 37.37 -0.37 9.65
N ASP A 234 37.45 0.66 8.80
CA ASP A 234 38.71 1.13 8.21
C ASP A 234 39.65 1.77 9.24
N GLU A 235 39.12 2.53 10.21
CA GLU A 235 39.94 3.08 11.31
C GLU A 235 40.54 1.99 12.21
N LEU A 236 39.83 0.87 12.41
CA LEU A 236 40.34 -0.30 13.14
C LEU A 236 41.33 -1.12 12.32
N ALA A 237 41.23 -1.10 10.99
CA ALA A 237 42.15 -1.80 10.08
C ALA A 237 43.48 -1.05 9.87
N THR A 238 43.52 0.27 10.11
CA THR A 238 44.71 1.11 9.85
C THR A 238 45.56 1.35 11.10
N SER A 239 45.28 0.71 12.24
CA SER A 239 46.12 0.83 13.44
C SER A 239 47.48 0.14 13.20
N PRO A 240 48.61 0.87 13.16
CA PRO A 240 49.92 0.25 12.98
C PRO A 240 50.25 -0.59 14.21
N ARG A 241 50.58 -1.86 13.97
CA ARG A 241 51.26 -2.69 14.97
C ARG A 241 52.53 -1.95 15.40
N GLY A 242 52.54 -1.44 16.61
CA GLY A 242 53.76 -0.99 17.27
C GLY A 242 54.70 -2.19 17.42
N HIS A 243 55.75 -2.22 16.60
CA HIS A 243 56.99 -2.95 16.87
C HIS A 243 57.96 -1.95 17.51
N GLY A 244 58.49 -2.30 18.68
CA GLY A 244 59.53 -1.55 19.39
C GLY A 244 59.30 -1.55 20.88
#